data_AF-A0A4Y7S6U3-F1
#
_entry.id   AF-A0A4Y7S6U3-F1
#
_cell.length_a   1.000
_cell.length_b   1.000
_cell.length_c   1.000
_cell.angle_alpha   90.00
_cell.angle_beta   90.00
_cell.angle_gamma   90.00
#
_symmetry.space_group_name_H-M   'P 1'
#
loop_
_entity.id
_entity.type
_entity.pdbx_description
1 polymer ?
#
loop_
_entity_poly.entity_id
_entity_poly.type
_entity_poly.pdbx_seq_one_letter_code
_entity_poly.pdbx_strand_id
1 'polypeptide(L)'
;MGLLQRLTIEGFSLHAPYAPPLLPICLFQSPIPIDSLTIHDTHGASLHFLLDCFEPEDTILDSCWFITNLPECDRLTLRQIQSFAGFADVLVGWDGDELVIDSCSFLDERFIGELEMIVAVTGEPLWQDVDVELRGHGDATSRNIQELQGSH
;
A
#
# COMPACT_ATOMS: atom_id res chain seq x y z
N MET A 1 8.30 -12.50 -21.86
CA MET A 1 7.22 -11.94 -21.03
C MET A 1 6.37 -13.09 -20.56
N GLY A 2 6.58 -13.53 -19.31
CA GLY A 2 5.78 -14.59 -18.71
C GLY A 2 4.44 -14.00 -18.26
N LEU A 3 3.34 -14.61 -18.70
CA LEU A 3 2.02 -14.38 -18.15
C LEU A 3 2.01 -14.85 -16.68
N LEU A 4 1.24 -14.19 -15.82
CA LEU A 4 1.01 -14.57 -14.41
C LEU A 4 0.72 -16.08 -14.33
N GLN A 5 1.65 -16.87 -13.80
CA GLN A 5 1.49 -18.33 -13.69
C GLN A 5 0.79 -18.73 -12.39
N ARG A 6 0.95 -17.93 -11.33
CA ARG A 6 0.36 -18.17 -10.01
C ARG A 6 0.34 -16.86 -9.21
N LEU A 7 -0.84 -16.49 -8.71
CA LEU A 7 -1.03 -15.51 -7.64
C LEU A 7 -1.40 -16.32 -6.39
N THR A 8 -0.66 -16.14 -5.30
CA THR A 8 -0.96 -16.80 -4.03
C THR A 8 -1.58 -15.78 -3.10
N ILE A 9 -2.89 -15.87 -2.89
CA ILE A 9 -3.58 -15.18 -1.81
C ILE A 9 -3.53 -16.13 -0.61
N GLU A 10 -2.68 -15.84 0.36
CA GLU A 10 -2.49 -16.73 1.53
C GLU A 10 -3.66 -16.64 2.51
N GLY A 11 -4.39 -15.53 2.51
CA GLY A 11 -5.61 -15.36 3.29
C GLY A 11 -6.38 -14.12 2.86
N PHE A 12 -7.71 -14.21 2.97
CA PHE A 12 -8.60 -13.05 3.04
C PHE A 12 -9.66 -13.37 4.09
N SER A 13 -10.01 -12.37 4.89
CA SER A 13 -11.08 -12.47 5.89
C SER A 13 -12.24 -11.59 5.43
N LEU A 14 -13.46 -12.12 5.49
CA LEU A 14 -14.67 -11.34 5.24
C LEU A 14 -15.23 -10.90 6.59
N HIS A 15 -15.74 -9.67 6.66
CA HIS A 15 -16.52 -9.21 7.80
C HIS A 15 -17.62 -10.23 8.13
N ALA A 16 -17.60 -10.82 9.32
CA ALA A 16 -18.65 -11.73 9.77
C ALA A 16 -18.97 -11.49 11.26
N PRO A 17 -20.23 -11.67 11.73
CA PRO A 17 -21.12 -12.76 11.27
C PRO A 17 -22.65 -12.53 11.41
N TYR A 18 -23.46 -12.45 10.33
CA TYR A 18 -24.88 -12.85 10.39
C TYR A 18 -25.37 -13.39 9.04
N ALA A 19 -25.44 -14.73 8.96
CA ALA A 19 -25.94 -15.52 7.84
C ALA A 19 -25.17 -15.40 6.51
N PRO A 20 -25.05 -16.51 5.75
CA PRO A 20 -24.55 -16.42 4.38
C PRO A 20 -25.42 -15.43 3.59
N PRO A 21 -24.82 -14.57 2.74
CA PRO A 21 -25.59 -13.62 1.95
C PRO A 21 -26.63 -14.36 1.10
N LEU A 22 -27.85 -13.83 1.04
CA LEU A 22 -28.98 -14.42 0.31
C LEU A 22 -28.72 -14.52 -1.20
N LEU A 23 -27.72 -13.79 -1.70
CA LEU A 23 -27.25 -13.83 -3.08
C LEU A 23 -25.74 -14.15 -3.10
N PRO A 24 -25.26 -14.90 -4.09
CA PRO A 24 -23.83 -15.01 -4.36
C PRO A 24 -23.17 -13.64 -4.37
N ILE A 25 -22.07 -13.51 -3.63
CA ILE A 25 -21.30 -12.26 -3.46
C ILE A 25 -20.92 -11.65 -4.84
N CYS A 26 -20.73 -12.49 -5.85
CA CYS A 26 -20.48 -12.09 -7.24
C CYS A 26 -21.64 -11.37 -7.96
N LEU A 27 -22.79 -11.19 -7.31
CA LEU A 27 -23.95 -10.45 -7.84
C LEU A 27 -24.11 -9.06 -7.21
N PHE A 28 -23.24 -8.66 -6.28
CA PHE A 28 -23.24 -7.30 -5.76
C PHE A 28 -22.68 -6.32 -6.81
N GLN A 29 -23.35 -5.18 -6.99
CA GLN A 29 -22.86 -4.04 -7.78
C GLN A 29 -21.89 -3.15 -6.98
N SER A 30 -21.46 -3.62 -5.81
CA SER A 30 -20.62 -2.92 -4.85
C SER A 30 -19.38 -3.77 -4.58
N PRO A 31 -18.22 -3.17 -4.32
CA PRO A 31 -17.06 -3.91 -3.86
C PRO A 31 -17.39 -4.73 -2.60
N ILE A 32 -16.70 -5.85 -2.47
CA ILE A 32 -16.87 -6.84 -1.42
C ILE A 32 -15.99 -6.39 -0.24
N PRO A 33 -16.57 -6.03 0.91
CA PRO A 33 -15.78 -5.63 2.06
C PRO A 33 -15.00 -6.84 2.59
N ILE A 34 -13.71 -6.65 2.85
CA ILE A 34 -12.84 -7.66 3.46
C ILE A 34 -12.07 -7.01 4.61
N ASP A 35 -11.86 -7.74 5.70
CA ASP A 35 -11.15 -7.20 6.87
C ASP A 35 -9.67 -7.05 6.53
N SER A 36 -9.12 -8.05 5.82
CA SER A 36 -7.73 -8.03 5.42
C SER A 36 -7.43 -8.74 4.10
N LEU A 37 -6.50 -8.17 3.34
CA LEU A 37 -5.95 -8.72 2.11
C LEU A 37 -4.42 -8.82 2.20
N THR A 38 -3.89 -10.05 2.09
CA THR A 38 -2.44 -10.29 2.07
C THR A 38 -2.00 -10.89 0.75
N ILE A 39 -1.06 -10.22 0.07
CA ILE A 39 -0.48 -10.67 -1.20
C ILE A 39 1.02 -10.92 -1.02
N HIS A 40 1.46 -12.14 -1.34
CA HIS A 40 2.86 -12.53 -1.35
C HIS A 40 3.34 -12.81 -2.78
N ASP A 41 4.50 -12.25 -3.12
CA ASP A 41 5.31 -12.57 -4.30
C ASP A 41 4.52 -12.64 -5.62
N THR A 42 4.48 -11.50 -6.30
CA THR A 42 3.88 -11.37 -7.65
C THR A 42 4.70 -12.03 -8.76
N HIS A 43 5.92 -12.50 -8.48
CA HIS A 43 6.89 -12.98 -9.46
C HIS A 43 7.08 -12.05 -10.67
N GLY A 44 7.04 -10.73 -10.43
CA GLY A 44 7.20 -9.71 -11.47
C GLY A 44 5.97 -9.52 -12.38
N ALA A 45 4.84 -10.15 -12.06
CA ALA A 45 3.57 -9.84 -12.72
C ALA A 45 3.02 -8.52 -12.18
N SER A 46 2.49 -7.69 -13.07
CA SER A 46 1.74 -6.51 -12.66
C SER A 46 0.42 -6.94 -12.02
N LEU A 47 0.16 -6.43 -10.82
CA LEU A 47 -1.13 -6.56 -10.16
C LEU A 47 -2.06 -5.50 -10.76
N HIS A 48 -2.71 -5.83 -11.86
CA HIS A 48 -3.84 -5.08 -12.39
C HIS A 48 -5.09 -5.95 -12.27
N PHE A 49 -5.57 -6.16 -11.05
CA PHE A 49 -6.88 -6.76 -10.85
C PHE A 49 -7.53 -6.28 -9.56
N LEU A 50 -8.63 -5.56 -9.75
CA LEU A 50 -9.85 -5.57 -8.93
C LEU A 50 -9.68 -5.32 -7.42
N LEU A 51 -8.92 -4.28 -7.05
CA LEU A 51 -9.34 -3.49 -5.89
C LEU A 51 -10.74 -2.89 -6.14
N ASP A 52 -11.13 -2.66 -7.39
CA ASP A 52 -12.49 -2.23 -7.74
C ASP A 52 -13.62 -3.17 -7.27
N CYS A 53 -13.32 -4.43 -6.93
CA CYS A 53 -14.29 -5.39 -6.41
C CYS A 53 -14.09 -5.74 -4.94
N PHE A 54 -13.06 -5.22 -4.27
CA PHE A 54 -12.79 -5.50 -2.87
C PHE A 54 -12.45 -4.21 -2.13
N GLU A 55 -13.07 -3.99 -0.98
CA GLU A 55 -12.81 -2.83 -0.13
C GLU A 55 -12.15 -3.36 1.16
N PRO A 56 -10.82 -3.57 1.16
CA PRO A 56 -10.10 -4.02 2.34
C PRO A 56 -9.97 -2.90 3.38
N GLU A 57 -10.20 -3.21 4.65
CA GLU A 57 -9.77 -2.33 5.75
C GLU A 57 -8.23 -2.37 5.87
N ASP A 58 -7.66 -3.57 5.95
CA ASP A 58 -6.21 -3.78 6.05
C ASP A 58 -5.63 -4.44 4.78
N THR A 59 -4.59 -3.84 4.19
CA THR A 59 -3.85 -4.46 3.08
C THR A 59 -2.37 -4.64 3.38
N ILE A 60 -1.85 -5.85 3.18
CA ILE A 60 -0.43 -6.20 3.30
C ILE A 60 0.10 -6.65 1.95
N LEU A 61 1.08 -5.91 1.42
CA LEU A 61 1.80 -6.25 0.20
C LEU A 61 3.22 -6.66 0.56
N ASP A 62 3.57 -7.92 0.30
CA ASP A 62 4.88 -8.48 0.62
C ASP A 62 5.62 -8.91 -0.65
N SER A 63 6.83 -8.39 -0.83
CA SER A 63 7.74 -8.78 -1.91
C SER A 63 7.13 -8.61 -3.31
N CYS A 64 6.31 -7.57 -3.50
CA CYS A 64 5.63 -7.24 -4.75
C CYS A 64 6.48 -6.26 -5.59
N TRP A 65 6.58 -6.50 -6.91
CA TRP A 65 7.57 -5.83 -7.78
C TRP A 65 6.96 -4.83 -8.77
N PHE A 66 5.62 -4.78 -8.90
CA PHE A 66 4.91 -3.87 -9.81
C PHE A 66 3.54 -3.48 -9.25
N ILE A 67 3.49 -2.40 -8.47
CA ILE A 67 2.27 -1.83 -7.90
C ILE A 67 1.99 -0.50 -8.60
N THR A 68 1.15 -0.49 -9.63
CA THR A 68 0.90 0.75 -10.40
C THR A 68 -0.04 1.72 -9.70
N ASN A 69 -0.93 1.22 -8.84
CA ASN A 69 -1.79 1.98 -7.94
C ASN A 69 -1.83 1.28 -6.58
N LEU A 70 -2.00 2.05 -5.51
CA LEU A 70 -2.21 1.51 -4.17
C LEU A 70 -3.69 1.22 -3.91
N PRO A 71 -4.01 0.26 -3.02
CA PRO A 71 -5.37 0.04 -2.54
C PRO A 71 -5.93 1.25 -1.79
N GLU A 72 -7.17 1.59 -2.11
CA GLU A 72 -8.02 2.38 -1.20
C GLU A 72 -8.34 1.49 0.00
N CYS A 73 -7.75 1.80 1.16
CA CYS A 73 -7.90 1.07 2.41
C CYS A 73 -7.52 1.97 3.58
N ASP A 74 -7.99 1.63 4.78
CA ASP A 74 -7.65 2.38 6.00
C ASP A 74 -6.20 2.12 6.41
N ARG A 75 -5.70 0.90 6.22
CA ARG A 75 -4.34 0.52 6.63
C ARG A 75 -3.57 -0.17 5.53
N LEU A 76 -2.40 0.36 5.21
CA LEU A 76 -1.50 -0.18 4.20
C LEU A 76 -0.16 -0.58 4.82
N THR A 77 0.21 -1.84 4.70
CA THR A 77 1.55 -2.35 5.01
C THR A 77 2.29 -2.74 3.74
N LEU A 78 3.42 -2.07 3.48
CA LEU A 78 4.36 -2.40 2.42
C LEU A 78 5.57 -3.12 3.03
N ARG A 79 5.79 -4.37 2.65
CA ARG A 79 6.94 -5.17 3.11
C ARG A 79 7.84 -5.58 1.96
N GLN A 80 9.14 -5.33 2.09
CA GLN A 80 10.16 -5.79 1.12
C GLN A 80 9.83 -5.41 -0.34
N ILE A 81 9.19 -4.25 -0.52
CA ILE A 81 8.78 -3.74 -1.82
C ILE A 81 9.96 -3.07 -2.52
N GLN A 82 10.01 -3.23 -3.85
CA GLN A 82 10.91 -2.49 -4.73
C GLN A 82 10.19 -1.31 -5.37
N SER A 83 10.87 -0.17 -5.53
CA SER A 83 10.31 0.99 -6.23
C SER A 83 10.43 0.85 -7.75
N PHE A 84 9.61 1.64 -8.42
CA PHE A 84 9.67 1.89 -9.85
C PHE A 84 9.57 3.41 -10.09
N ALA A 85 9.84 3.85 -11.33
CA ALA A 85 9.75 5.26 -11.67
C ALA A 85 8.31 5.79 -11.48
N GLY A 86 8.15 6.86 -10.69
CA GLY A 86 6.84 7.43 -10.34
C GLY A 86 6.18 6.78 -9.12
N PHE A 87 6.85 5.86 -8.43
CA PHE A 87 6.30 5.26 -7.21
C PHE A 87 6.13 6.27 -6.07
N ALA A 88 7.00 7.29 -5.99
CA ALA A 88 6.88 8.36 -5.00
C ALA A 88 5.53 9.11 -5.14
N ASP A 89 5.14 9.44 -6.37
CA ASP A 89 3.84 10.09 -6.64
C ASP A 89 2.66 9.21 -6.23
N VAL A 90 2.75 7.90 -6.51
CA VAL A 90 1.72 6.92 -6.12
C VAL A 90 1.63 6.81 -4.60
N LEU A 91 2.76 6.73 -3.90
CA LEU A 91 2.79 6.56 -2.44
C LEU A 91 2.34 7.83 -1.71
N VAL A 92 2.73 9.00 -2.18
CA VAL A 92 2.29 10.29 -1.62
C VAL A 92 0.79 10.50 -1.81
N GLY A 93 0.21 9.98 -2.89
CA GLY A 93 -1.23 10.07 -3.16
C GLY A 93 -2.10 9.16 -2.29
N TRP A 94 -1.51 8.31 -1.44
CA TRP A 94 -2.26 7.43 -0.54
C TRP A 94 -2.70 8.17 0.73
N ASP A 95 -3.99 8.07 1.05
CA ASP A 95 -4.70 8.90 2.03
C ASP A 95 -5.47 8.11 3.09
N GLY A 96 -5.10 6.85 3.35
CA GLY A 96 -5.65 6.06 4.46
C GLY A 96 -5.13 6.50 5.83
N ASP A 97 -5.54 5.81 6.89
CA ASP A 97 -5.24 6.15 8.28
C ASP A 97 -3.84 5.72 8.74
N GLU A 98 -3.36 4.55 8.31
CA GLU A 98 -2.10 3.95 8.79
C GLU A 98 -1.22 3.41 7.65
N LEU A 99 0.00 3.92 7.52
CA LEU A 99 1.00 3.48 6.54
C LEU A 99 2.21 2.85 7.24
N VAL A 100 2.39 1.54 7.06
CA VAL A 100 3.56 0.81 7.56
C VAL A 100 4.51 0.49 6.41
N ILE A 101 5.75 0.96 6.49
CA ILE A 101 6.82 0.61 5.54
C ILE A 101 7.84 -0.26 6.26
N ASP A 102 7.92 -1.54 5.88
CA ASP A 102 8.73 -2.56 6.52
C ASP A 102 9.81 -3.10 5.57
N SER A 103 11.06 -2.82 5.90
CA SER A 103 12.23 -3.41 5.23
C SER A 103 12.21 -3.21 3.69
N CYS A 104 11.68 -2.08 3.23
CA CYS A 104 11.53 -1.78 1.80
C CYS A 104 12.80 -1.17 1.21
N SER A 105 13.41 -1.83 0.22
CA SER A 105 14.69 -1.36 -0.32
C SER A 105 14.61 -0.02 -1.04
N PHE A 106 13.41 0.43 -1.41
CA PHE A 106 13.23 1.72 -2.07
C PHE A 106 13.44 2.93 -1.16
N LEU A 107 13.33 2.76 0.17
CA LEU A 107 13.38 3.88 1.10
C LEU A 107 14.86 4.27 1.38
N ASP A 108 15.52 4.74 0.33
CA ASP A 108 16.92 5.19 0.31
C ASP A 108 17.03 6.72 0.17
N GLU A 109 18.26 7.25 0.20
CA GLU A 109 18.51 8.70 0.10
C GLU A 109 17.92 9.31 -1.18
N ARG A 110 17.88 8.56 -2.27
CA ARG A 110 17.34 9.05 -3.54
C ARG A 110 15.83 9.21 -3.44
N PHE A 111 15.13 8.22 -2.88
CA PHE A 111 13.69 8.30 -2.69
C PHE A 111 13.30 9.42 -1.72
N ILE A 112 14.06 9.61 -0.63
CA ILE A 112 13.86 10.76 0.26
C ILE A 112 14.01 12.08 -0.50
N GLY A 113 15.01 12.21 -1.38
CA GLY A 113 15.16 13.40 -2.22
C GLY A 113 13.98 13.61 -3.20
N GLU A 114 13.36 12.54 -3.70
CA GLU A 114 12.13 12.64 -4.50
C GLU A 114 10.96 13.17 -3.66
N LEU A 115 10.80 12.71 -2.41
CA LEU A 115 9.79 13.20 -1.47
C LEU A 115 10.01 14.67 -1.10
N GLU A 116 11.25 15.07 -0.82
CA GLU A 116 11.62 16.47 -0.55
C GLU A 116 11.26 17.39 -1.73
N MET A 117 11.51 16.95 -2.96
CA MET A 117 11.10 17.70 -4.16
C MET A 117 9.59 17.83 -4.26
N ILE A 118 8.83 16.78 -3.93
CA ILE A 118 7.36 16.84 -3.94
C ILE A 118 6.88 17.90 -2.95
N VAL A 119 7.33 17.87 -1.69
CA VAL A 119 6.99 18.89 -0.67
C VAL A 119 7.39 20.29 -1.13
N ALA A 120 8.58 20.46 -1.71
CA ALA A 120 9.02 21.76 -2.20
C ALA A 120 8.17 22.31 -3.36
N VAL A 121 7.60 21.43 -4.19
CA VAL A 121 6.73 21.79 -5.32
C VAL A 121 5.29 22.04 -4.87
N THR A 122 4.75 21.20 -3.99
CA THR A 122 3.36 21.31 -3.52
C THR A 122 3.20 22.37 -2.43
N GLY A 123 4.24 22.56 -1.59
CA GLY A 123 4.19 23.38 -0.39
C GLY A 123 3.45 22.72 0.78
N GLU A 124 3.03 21.47 0.62
CA GLU A 124 2.21 20.74 1.60
C GLU A 124 3.03 19.62 2.24
N PRO A 125 2.85 19.37 3.57
CA PRO A 125 3.46 18.22 4.24
C PRO A 125 2.93 16.91 3.66
N LEU A 126 3.77 15.87 3.66
CA LEU A 126 3.34 14.53 3.25
C LEU A 126 2.55 13.88 4.37
N TRP A 127 1.51 13.11 4.05
CA TRP A 127 0.87 12.18 4.99
C TRP A 127 0.52 12.83 6.35
N GLN A 128 -0.01 14.05 6.35
CA GLN A 128 -0.20 14.86 7.56
C GLN A 128 -1.17 14.21 8.56
N ASP A 129 -2.20 13.55 8.04
CA ASP A 129 -3.25 12.89 8.83
C ASP A 129 -3.07 11.37 8.89
N VAL A 130 -1.94 10.85 8.41
CA VAL A 130 -1.64 9.41 8.32
C VAL A 130 -0.60 9.02 9.38
N ASP A 131 -0.86 7.97 10.13
CA ASP A 131 0.12 7.38 11.05
C ASP A 131 1.16 6.57 10.25
N VAL A 132 2.39 7.10 10.13
CA VAL A 132 3.46 6.48 9.34
C VAL A 132 4.45 5.75 10.24
N GLU A 133 4.50 4.43 10.12
CA GLU A 133 5.46 3.58 10.84
C GLU A 133 6.53 3.02 9.91
N LEU A 134 7.80 3.24 10.25
CA LEU A 134 8.93 2.66 9.51
C LEU A 134 9.59 1.54 10.32
N ARG A 135 9.55 0.32 9.80
CA ARG A 135 10.16 -0.88 10.41
C ARG A 135 11.37 -1.34 9.59
N GLY A 136 12.47 -1.68 10.26
CA GLY A 136 13.70 -2.12 9.57
C GLY A 136 14.45 -1.01 8.83
N HIS A 137 14.10 0.26 9.07
CA HIS A 137 14.77 1.45 8.53
C HIS A 137 15.57 2.17 9.62
N GLY A 138 16.63 2.90 9.23
CA GLY A 138 17.51 3.59 10.17
C GLY A 138 16.93 4.91 10.70
N ASP A 139 17.38 5.33 11.89
CA ASP A 139 16.88 6.54 12.58
C ASP A 139 16.93 7.83 11.74
N ALA A 140 17.91 7.94 10.84
CA ALA A 140 18.02 9.09 9.93
C ALA A 140 16.85 9.13 8.93
N THR A 141 16.48 7.99 8.38
CA THR A 141 15.34 7.86 7.46
C THR A 141 14.04 8.22 8.18
N SER A 142 13.83 7.70 9.39
CA SER A 142 12.65 8.03 10.19
C SER A 142 12.54 9.52 10.52
N ARG A 143 13.67 10.15 10.85
CA ARG A 143 13.69 11.60 11.09
C ARG A 143 13.32 12.40 9.83
N ASN A 144 13.89 12.06 8.69
CA ASN A 144 13.60 12.75 7.44
C ASN A 144 12.11 12.64 7.07
N ILE A 145 11.51 11.46 7.23
CA ILE A 145 10.07 11.29 7.00
C ILE A 145 9.24 12.13 7.97
N GLN A 146 9.58 12.15 9.26
CA GLN A 146 8.87 12.98 10.25
C GLN A 146 8.95 14.48 9.93
N GLU A 147 10.11 14.96 9.46
CA GLU A 147 10.28 16.34 9.01
C GLU A 147 9.40 16.64 7.80
N LEU A 148 9.29 15.70 6.85
CA LEU A 148 8.42 15.83 5.68
C LEU A 148 6.92 15.78 6.02
N GLN A 149 6.53 15.15 7.13
CA GLN A 149 5.16 15.20 7.66
C GLN A 149 4.81 16.53 8.35
N GLY A 150 5.77 17.45 8.50
CA GLY A 150 5.53 18.75 9.13
C GLY A 150 5.38 18.69 10.66
N SER A 151 5.81 17.59 11.29
CA SER A 151 5.79 17.46 12.75
C SER A 151 6.97 18.24 13.37
N HIS A 152 6.67 19.39 13.99
CA HIS A 152 7.61 20.19 14.80
C HIS A 152 7.62 19.79 16.27
#